data_AF-A0A095ULD3-F1
#
_entry.id   AF-A0A095ULD3-F1
#
_cell.length_a   1.000
_cell.length_b   1.000
_cell.length_c   1.000
_cell.angle_alpha   90.00
_cell.angle_beta   90.00
_cell.angle_gamma   90.00
#
_symmetry.space_group_name_H-M   'P 1'
#
loop_
_entity.id
_entity.type
_entity.pdbx_description
1 polymer ?
#
loop_
_entity_poly.entity_id
_entity_poly.type
_entity_poly.pdbx_seq_one_letter_code
_entity_poly.pdbx_strand_id
1 'polypeptide(L)' 'MLGEWIKHQIREQEQRERQAAWDRHYHHLRTMPANTFAAIYAELFKNDDFTDVRFNGELYEDTAIYYASLARDEGYEVLV' A
#
# COMPACT_ATOMS: atom_id res chain seq x y z
N MET A 1 -3.34 30.37 20.03
CA MET A 1 -4.55 30.84 19.32
C MET A 1 -5.38 29.62 18.95
N LEU A 2 -6.68 29.60 19.31
CA LEU A 2 -7.56 28.43 19.16
C LEU A 2 -7.61 27.87 17.72
N GLY A 3 -7.56 28.73 16.70
CA GLY A 3 -7.57 28.31 15.29
C GLY A 3 -6.35 27.47 14.86
N GLU A 4 -5.16 27.79 15.37
CA GLU A 4 -3.95 27.00 15.06
C GLU A 4 -3.98 25.64 15.76
N TRP A 5 -4.55 25.57 16.96
CA TRP A 5 -4.75 24.31 17.68
C TRP A 5 -5.76 23.40 16.95
N ILE A 6 -6.87 23.94 16.43
CA ILE A 6 -7.84 23.18 15.63
C ILE A 6 -7.20 22.64 14.34
N LYS A 7 -6.44 23.47 13.61
CA LYS A 7 -5.70 23.03 12.41
C LYS A 7 -4.74 21.89 12.71
N HIS A 8 -4.05 21.96 13.85
CA HIS A 8 -3.15 20.90 14.29
C HIS A 8 -3.90 19.60 14.56
N GLN A 9 -5.02 19.64 15.29
CA GLN A 9 -5.84 18.46 15.58
C GLN A 9 -6.41 17.82 14.30
N ILE A 10 -6.85 18.60 13.33
CA ILE A 10 -7.32 18.09 12.03
C ILE A 10 -6.18 17.35 11.31
N ARG A 11 -4.99 17.95 11.23
CA ARG A 11 -3.83 17.29 10.59
C ARG A 11 -3.45 15.99 11.30
N GLU A 12 -3.48 15.96 12.63
CA GLU A 12 -3.22 14.72 13.37
C GLU A 12 -4.26 13.64 13.07
N GLN A 13 -5.54 14.02 12.96
CA GLN A 13 -6.61 13.09 12.60
C GLN A 13 -6.43 12.55 11.18
N GLU A 14 -6.16 13.41 10.20
CA GLU A 14 -5.91 13.03 8.80
C GLU A 14 -4.69 12.09 8.67
N GLN A 15 -3.66 12.28 9.49
CA GLN A 15 -2.49 11.40 9.50
C GLN A 15 -2.84 10.03 10.09
N ARG A 16 -3.62 9.98 11.18
CA ARG A 16 -4.07 8.71 11.77
C ARG A 16 -4.96 7.92 10.82
N GLU A 17 -5.88 8.60 10.13
CA GLU A 17 -6.77 7.96 9.16
C GLU A 17 -6.00 7.39 7.97
N ARG A 18 -5.02 8.13 7.44
CA ARG A 18 -4.11 7.65 6.41
C ARG A 18 -3.28 6.45 6.86
N GLN A 19 -2.67 6.53 8.04
CA GLN A 19 -1.89 5.41 8.57
C GLN A 19 -2.76 4.16 8.73
N ALA A 20 -3.97 4.31 9.30
CA ALA A 20 -4.89 3.19 9.48
C ALA A 20 -5.37 2.60 8.14
N ALA A 21 -5.55 3.42 7.11
CA ALA A 21 -5.85 2.93 5.77
C ALA A 21 -4.67 2.14 5.19
N TRP A 22 -3.47 2.70 5.26
CA TRP A 22 -2.25 2.04 4.80
C TRP A 22 -2.02 0.70 5.51
N ASP A 23 -2.15 0.65 6.84
CA ASP A 23 -1.99 -0.57 7.63
C ASP A 23 -2.96 -1.67 7.20
N ARG A 24 -4.22 -1.32 6.89
CA ARG A 24 -5.22 -2.28 6.39
C ARG A 24 -4.84 -2.83 5.02
N HIS A 25 -4.44 -1.97 4.08
CA HIS A 25 -4.03 -2.39 2.74
C HIS A 25 -2.78 -3.29 2.79
N TYR A 26 -1.77 -2.88 3.57
CA TYR A 26 -0.55 -3.66 3.77
C TYR A 26 -0.84 -5.03 4.41
N HIS A 27 -1.67 -5.07 5.46
CA HIS A 27 -2.08 -6.34 6.08
C HIS A 27 -2.84 -7.24 5.10
N HIS A 28 -3.75 -6.66 4.30
CA HIS A 28 -4.47 -7.42 3.27
C HIS A 28 -3.52 -8.02 2.23
N LEU A 29 -2.60 -7.22 1.69
CA LEU A 29 -1.56 -7.66 0.75
C LEU A 29 -0.65 -8.74 1.32
N ARG A 30 -0.34 -8.73 2.62
CA ARG A 30 0.45 -9.78 3.27
C ARG A 30 -0.29 -11.08 3.52
N THR A 31 -1.61 -11.04 3.65
CA THR A 31 -2.42 -12.20 4.08
C THR A 31 -3.20 -12.84 2.95
N MET A 32 -3.30 -12.19 1.80
CA MET A 32 -3.97 -12.75 0.63
C MET A 32 -3.21 -13.97 0.05
N PRO A 33 -3.88 -14.83 -0.74
CA PRO A 33 -3.26 -15.96 -1.41
C PRO A 33 -2.06 -15.55 -2.28
N ALA A 34 -1.01 -16.39 -2.30
CA ALA A 34 0.23 -16.12 -3.02
C ALA A 34 0.01 -15.88 -4.53
N ASN A 35 -0.89 -16.65 -5.15
CA ASN A 35 -1.24 -16.47 -6.57
C ASN A 35 -1.95 -15.14 -6.85
N THR A 36 -2.77 -14.65 -5.92
CA THR A 36 -3.42 -13.34 -6.03
C THR A 36 -2.41 -12.22 -5.88
N PHE A 37 -1.53 -12.30 -4.88
CA PHE A 37 -0.48 -11.32 -4.69
C PHE A 37 0.48 -11.28 -5.90
N ALA A 38 0.86 -12.45 -6.44
CA ALA A 38 1.69 -12.55 -7.64
C ALA A 38 1.09 -11.83 -8.84
N ALA A 39 -0.23 -11.92 -9.04
CA ALA A 39 -0.92 -11.23 -10.12
C ALA A 39 -0.85 -9.71 -9.94
N ILE A 40 -1.12 -9.21 -8.73
CA ILE A 40 -1.02 -7.77 -8.40
C ILE A 40 0.43 -7.28 -8.58
N TYR A 41 1.40 -8.04 -8.06
CA TYR A 41 2.82 -7.72 -8.19
C TYR A 41 3.24 -7.67 -9.65
N ALA A 42 2.82 -8.64 -10.47
CA ALA A 42 3.14 -8.64 -11.90
C ALA A 42 2.54 -7.44 -12.65
N GLU A 43 1.33 -6.99 -12.30
CA GLU A 43 0.73 -5.77 -12.87
C GLU A 43 1.57 -4.53 -12.56
N LEU A 44 2.22 -4.45 -11.39
CA LEU A 44 3.07 -3.32 -11.01
C LEU A 44 4.25 -3.12 -11.97
N PHE A 45 4.84 -4.22 -12.47
CA PHE A 45 6.00 -4.18 -13.38
C PHE A 45 5.63 -4.15 -14.85
N LYS A 46 4.34 -4.22 -15.22
CA LYS A 46 3.94 -4.21 -16.64
C LYS A 46 4.14 -2.86 -17.32
N ASN A 47 4.12 -1.77 -16.56
CA ASN A 47 4.06 -0.44 -17.14
C ASN A 47 5.39 0.33 -17.14
N ASP A 48 6.50 -0.26 -16.68
CA ASP A 48 7.83 0.35 -16.44
C ASP A 48 7.84 1.61 -15.54
N ASP A 49 6.69 2.25 -15.38
CA ASP A 49 6.36 3.29 -14.42
C ASP A 49 5.71 2.59 -13.23
N PHE A 50 6.47 2.35 -12.16
CA PHE A 50 5.96 1.89 -10.87
C PHE A 50 4.80 2.79 -10.42
N THR A 51 3.59 2.36 -10.71
CA THR A 51 2.35 3.12 -10.56
C THR A 51 1.32 2.28 -9.83
N ASP A 52 0.41 2.94 -9.12
CA ASP A 52 -0.63 2.25 -8.37
C ASP A 52 -1.40 1.25 -9.24
N VAL A 53 -1.56 0.03 -8.74
CA VAL A 53 -2.19 -1.07 -9.46
C VAL A 53 -3.66 -1.12 -9.13
N ARG A 54 -4.52 -1.15 -10.16
CA ARG A 54 -5.94 -1.46 -9.98
C ARG A 54 -6.21 -2.92 -10.26
N PHE A 55 -6.59 -3.67 -9.23
CA PHE A 55 -6.89 -5.10 -9.34
C PHE A 55 -8.27 -5.39 -8.74
N ASN A 56 -9.15 -6.06 -9.50
CA ASN A 56 -10.55 -6.31 -9.12
C ASN A 56 -11.34 -5.07 -8.65
N GLY A 57 -10.98 -3.88 -9.15
CA GLY A 57 -11.62 -2.61 -8.81
C GLY A 57 -11.07 -1.92 -7.55
N GLU A 58 -10.13 -2.56 -6.84
CA GLU A 58 -9.41 -1.95 -5.72
C GLU A 58 -8.09 -1.34 -6.18
N LEU A 59 -7.71 -0.20 -5.60
CA LEU A 59 -6.44 0.47 -5.86
C LEU A 59 -5.41 0.04 -4.81
N TYR A 60 -4.25 -0.41 -5.28
CA TYR A 60 -3.12 -0.79 -4.43
C TYR A 60 -1.94 0.13 -4.75
N GLU A 61 -1.46 0.86 -3.75
CA GLU A 61 -0.29 1.73 -3.87
C GLU A 61 0.96 0.88 -4.13
N ASP A 62 1.84 1.37 -5.02
CA ASP A 62 3.11 0.74 -5.36
C ASP A 62 3.97 0.43 -4.12
N THR A 63 4.06 1.38 -3.19
CA THR A 63 4.81 1.24 -1.93
C THR A 63 4.23 0.15 -1.04
N ALA A 64 2.90 0.02 -0.95
CA ALA A 64 2.25 -1.03 -0.17
C ALA A 64 2.51 -2.42 -0.76
N ILE A 65 2.48 -2.54 -2.10
CA ILE A 65 2.84 -3.77 -2.81
C ILE A 65 4.31 -4.14 -2.57
N TYR A 66 5.21 -3.17 -2.67
CA TYR A 66 6.65 -3.37 -2.42
C TYR A 66 6.93 -3.83 -0.98
N TYR A 67 6.41 -3.12 0.03
CA TYR A 67 6.63 -3.54 1.42
C TYR A 67 5.99 -4.90 1.72
N ALA A 68 4.84 -5.20 1.12
CA ALA A 68 4.23 -6.52 1.26
C ALA A 68 5.07 -7.61 0.61
N SER A 69 5.71 -7.35 -0.53
CA SER A 69 6.56 -8.33 -1.22
C SER A 69 7.76 -8.74 -0.36
N LEU A 70 8.40 -7.77 0.32
CA LEU A 70 9.48 -8.01 1.28
C LEU A 70 9.03 -8.82 2.51
N ALA A 71 7.78 -8.67 2.93
CA ALA A 71 7.27 -9.31 4.14
C ALA A 71 6.72 -10.73 3.92
N ARG A 72 6.52 -11.14 2.66
CA ARG A 72 5.87 -12.42 2.31
C ARG A 72 6.82 -13.60 2.19
N ASP A 73 8.15 -13.39 2.12
CA ASP A 73 9.16 -14.46 1.96
C ASP A 73 8.84 -15.43 0.79
N GLU A 74 8.19 -14.91 -0.25
CA GLU A 74 7.68 -15.67 -1.40
C GLU A 74 8.58 -15.55 -2.64
N GLY A 75 9.79 -15.00 -2.47
CA GLY A 75 10.77 -14.86 -3.55
C GLY A 75 10.52 -13.67 -4.50
N TYR A 76 9.74 -12.67 -4.08
CA TYR A 76 9.60 -11.39 -4.79
C TYR A 76 10.78 -10.45 -4.57
N GLU A 77 11.72 -10.83 -3.70
CA GLU A 77 12.92 -10.06 -3.45
C GLU A 77 13.75 -9.98 -4.75
N VAL A 78 14.02 -8.75 -5.19
CA VAL A 78 14.87 -8.38 -6.33
C VAL A 78 14.18 -8.36 -7.70
N LEU A 79 13.57 -7.20 -8.01
CA LEU A 79 13.81 -6.56 -9.31
C LEU A 79 14.47 -5.21 -9.02
N VAL A 80 15.81 -5.22 -9.05
CA VAL A 80 16.65 -4.03 -9.25
C VAL A 80 16.92 -3.92 -10.74
#